data_AF-A0A7J5F1X1-F1
#
_entry.id   AF-A0A7J5F1X1-F1
#
_cell.length_a   1.000
_cell.length_b   1.000
_cell.length_c   1.000
_cell.angle_alpha   90.00
_cell.angle_beta   90.00
_cell.angle_gamma   90.00
#
_symmetry.space_group_name_H-M   'P 1'
#
loop_
_entity.id
_entity.type
_entity.pdbx_description
1 polymer ?
#
loop_
_entity_poly.entity_id
_entity_poly.type
_entity_poly.pdbx_seq_one_letter_code
_entity_poly.pdbx_strand_id
1 'polypeptide(L)'
;MIKLVSILLVSMSLLLGCTSESKVSKEYSAKVKQVEIGMSKKEFYNLFSNAIPRGAKQYPNGIVEVLEVTDSYYSFTPTGNRNRNPLTGMEQNIQWFYFYNEQLVQYGNPNDWPAEPDKIIEIRHR
;
A
#
# COMPACT_ATOMS: atom_id res chain seq x y z
N MET A 1 30.66 -26.85 -46.69
CA MET A 1 29.25 -27.11 -46.30
C MET A 1 29.14 -27.28 -44.80
N ILE A 2 28.73 -26.18 -44.16
CA ILE A 2 27.97 -25.98 -42.91
C ILE A 2 27.79 -27.22 -42.01
N LYS A 3 28.39 -27.18 -40.80
CA LYS A 3 27.81 -27.75 -39.57
C LYS A 3 27.89 -26.74 -38.42
N LEU A 4 27.27 -25.58 -38.64
CA LEU A 4 26.92 -24.59 -37.60
C LEU A 4 25.55 -24.96 -37.03
N VAL A 5 25.44 -26.10 -36.33
CA VAL A 5 24.14 -26.60 -35.81
C VAL A 5 24.06 -26.56 -34.28
N SER A 6 25.09 -26.07 -33.60
CA SER A 6 25.21 -26.25 -32.13
C SER A 6 24.95 -24.99 -31.28
N ILE A 7 24.58 -23.84 -31.86
CA ILE A 7 24.46 -22.58 -31.09
C ILE A 7 23.20 -21.78 -31.49
N LEU A 8 22.05 -22.44 -31.61
CA LEU A 8 20.79 -21.73 -31.89
C LEU A 8 19.59 -22.18 -31.03
N LEU A 9 19.83 -22.96 -29.99
CA LEU A 9 18.77 -23.53 -29.14
C LEU A 9 18.81 -23.08 -27.67
N VAL A 10 19.70 -22.15 -27.32
CA VAL A 10 19.82 -21.62 -25.94
C VAL A 10 19.30 -20.18 -25.80
N SER A 11 18.94 -19.49 -26.90
CA SER A 11 18.54 -18.08 -26.86
C SER A 11 17.02 -17.84 -26.72
N MET A 12 16.20 -18.88 -26.58
CA MET A 12 14.73 -18.77 -26.66
C MET A 12 14.05 -19.18 -25.34
N SER A 13 14.53 -18.68 -24.21
CA SER A 13 13.89 -18.91 -22.89
C SER A 13 13.84 -17.68 -22.00
N LEU A 14 14.14 -16.50 -22.55
CA LEU A 14 13.78 -15.22 -21.95
C LEU A 14 12.41 -14.81 -22.48
N LEU A 15 11.39 -15.62 -22.21
CA LEU A 15 10.02 -15.10 -22.21
C LEU A 15 9.96 -14.15 -21.03
N LEU A 16 10.22 -12.87 -21.34
CA LEU A 16 9.82 -11.72 -20.56
C LEU A 16 8.36 -11.93 -20.19
N GLY A 17 8.12 -12.48 -19.00
CA GLY A 17 6.83 -12.46 -18.37
C GLY A 17 6.49 -11.01 -18.12
N CYS A 18 5.82 -10.38 -19.08
CA CYS A 18 5.10 -9.13 -18.85
C CYS A 18 4.02 -9.46 -17.83
N THR A 19 4.34 -9.32 -16.56
CA THR A 19 3.33 -9.36 -15.51
C THR A 19 2.42 -8.16 -15.76
N SER A 20 1.20 -8.44 -16.22
CA SER A 20 0.18 -7.41 -16.33
C SER A 20 -0.31 -7.08 -14.92
N GLU A 21 0.44 -6.23 -14.21
CA GLU A 21 -0.10 -5.58 -13.01
C GLU A 21 -1.42 -4.91 -13.37
N SER A 22 -2.44 -5.12 -12.53
CA SER A 22 -3.76 -4.54 -12.73
C SER A 22 -3.64 -3.01 -12.76
N LYS A 23 -4.41 -2.34 -13.65
CA LYS A 23 -4.40 -0.87 -13.74
C LYS A 23 -4.78 -0.21 -12.41
N VAL A 24 -5.68 -0.85 -11.66
CA VAL A 24 -6.14 -0.41 -10.32
C VAL A 24 -4.98 -0.42 -9.32
N SER A 25 -4.20 -1.51 -9.25
CA SER A 25 -3.02 -1.59 -8.38
C SER A 25 -1.96 -0.54 -8.74
N LYS A 26 -1.83 -0.19 -10.03
CA LYS A 26 -0.91 0.88 -10.48
C LYS A 26 -1.38 2.27 -10.04
N GLU A 27 -2.68 2.55 -10.14
CA GLU A 27 -3.24 3.82 -9.68
C GLU A 27 -3.08 3.98 -8.17
N TYR A 28 -3.40 2.94 -7.40
CA TYR A 28 -3.19 2.94 -5.96
C TYR A 28 -1.71 3.20 -5.61
N SER A 29 -0.78 2.47 -6.24
CA SER A 29 0.65 2.66 -6.04
C SER A 29 1.13 4.07 -6.39
N ALA A 30 0.55 4.69 -7.42
CA ALA A 30 0.86 6.07 -7.80
C ALA A 30 0.32 7.09 -6.78
N LYS A 31 -0.85 6.85 -6.19
CA LYS A 31 -1.40 7.68 -5.11
C LYS A 31 -0.59 7.57 -3.83
N VAL A 32 -0.17 6.36 -3.44
CA VAL A 32 0.65 6.14 -2.24
C VAL A 32 1.99 6.88 -2.34
N LYS A 33 2.61 6.94 -3.53
CA LYS A 33 3.85 7.70 -3.77
C LYS A 33 3.71 9.21 -3.57
N GLN A 34 2.50 9.75 -3.62
CA GLN A 34 2.23 11.17 -3.37
C GLN A 34 2.01 11.47 -1.88
N VAL A 35 1.95 10.43 -1.02
CA VAL A 35 1.73 10.60 0.41
C VAL A 35 3.02 11.05 1.10
N GLU A 36 2.95 12.18 1.78
CA GLU A 36 4.06 12.77 2.51
C GLU A 36 3.69 13.01 3.97
N ILE A 37 4.62 12.75 4.88
CA ILE A 37 4.47 13.11 6.30
C ILE A 37 4.31 14.63 6.40
N GLY A 38 3.31 15.08 7.15
CA GLY A 38 2.89 16.47 7.27
C GLY A 38 1.69 16.85 6.40
N MET A 39 1.32 16.02 5.42
CA MET A 39 0.14 16.24 4.56
C MET A 39 -1.13 16.42 5.39
N SER A 40 -1.94 17.42 5.06
CA SER A 40 -3.21 17.63 5.75
C SER A 40 -4.23 16.54 5.44
N LYS A 41 -5.16 16.27 6.35
CA LYS A 41 -6.25 15.31 6.15
C LYS A 41 -7.08 15.66 4.91
N LYS A 42 -7.23 16.96 4.62
CA LYS A 42 -7.93 17.44 3.41
C LYS A 42 -7.19 17.05 2.13
N GLU A 43 -5.88 17.30 2.05
CA GLU A 43 -5.06 16.89 0.91
C GLU A 43 -5.06 15.37 0.75
N PHE A 44 -4.98 14.65 1.86
CA PHE A 44 -5.07 13.19 1.86
C PHE A 44 -6.39 12.68 1.27
N TYR A 45 -7.54 13.26 1.66
CA TYR A 45 -8.84 12.88 1.08
C TYR A 45 -8.97 13.22 -0.41
N ASN A 46 -8.21 14.19 -0.93
CA ASN A 46 -8.15 14.44 -2.37
C ASN A 46 -7.45 13.28 -3.11
N LEU A 47 -6.49 12.61 -2.47
CA LEU A 47 -5.84 11.41 -3.02
C LEU A 47 -6.70 10.15 -2.82
N PHE A 48 -7.27 9.99 -1.62
CA PHE A 48 -8.01 8.81 -1.19
C PHE A 48 -9.39 9.17 -0.66
N SER A 49 -10.29 9.50 -1.59
CA SER A 49 -11.68 9.84 -1.26
C SER A 49 -12.46 8.68 -0.64
N ASN A 50 -11.96 7.44 -0.81
CA ASN A 50 -12.54 6.21 -0.26
C ASN A 50 -11.94 5.80 1.10
N ALA A 51 -11.14 6.66 1.75
CA ALA A 51 -10.55 6.35 3.04
C ALA A 51 -11.62 6.20 4.15
N ILE A 52 -11.52 5.13 4.93
CA ILE A 52 -12.48 4.75 5.97
C ILE A 52 -11.91 5.10 7.35
N PRO A 53 -12.60 5.90 8.18
CA PRO A 53 -12.19 6.14 9.56
C PRO A 53 -12.25 4.85 10.38
N ARG A 54 -11.16 4.53 11.11
CA ARG A 54 -11.07 3.35 11.99
C ARG A 54 -11.13 3.71 13.47
N GLY A 55 -10.81 4.95 13.82
CA GLY A 55 -10.94 5.44 15.17
C GLY A 55 -10.28 6.80 15.35
N ALA A 56 -10.58 7.42 16.48
CA ALA A 56 -9.95 8.64 16.94
C ALA A 56 -9.80 8.60 18.47
N LYS A 57 -8.75 9.23 19.00
CA LYS A 57 -8.53 9.37 20.44
C LYS A 57 -8.02 10.78 20.75
N GLN A 58 -8.68 11.43 21.71
CA GLN A 58 -8.30 12.74 22.22
C GLN A 58 -7.22 12.60 23.31
N TYR A 59 -6.23 13.48 23.25
CA TYR A 59 -5.17 13.69 24.23
C TYR A 59 -5.16 15.16 24.69
N PRO A 60 -4.44 15.50 25.78
CA PRO A 60 -4.34 16.88 26.24
C PRO A 60 -3.79 17.85 25.19
N ASN A 61 -2.90 17.38 24.31
CA ASN A 61 -2.19 18.19 23.31
C ASN A 61 -2.77 18.07 21.87
N GLY A 62 -3.74 17.19 21.65
CA GLY A 62 -4.28 16.99 20.31
C GLY A 62 -5.14 15.75 20.14
N ILE A 63 -5.53 15.48 18.89
CA ILE A 63 -6.32 14.31 18.50
C ILE A 63 -5.48 13.45 17.57
N VAL A 64 -5.46 12.15 17.84
CA VAL A 64 -4.96 11.14 16.91
C VAL A 64 -6.15 10.50 16.19
N GLU A 65 -6.12 10.48 14.87
CA GLU A 65 -7.12 9.82 14.03
C GLU A 65 -6.45 8.74 13.16
N VAL A 66 -7.18 7.67 12.86
CA VAL A 66 -6.70 6.58 12.02
C VAL A 66 -7.65 6.40 10.84
N LEU A 67 -7.10 6.46 9.63
CA LEU A 67 -7.80 6.19 8.38
C LEU A 67 -7.23 4.92 7.73
N GLU A 68 -8.12 4.10 7.17
CA GLU A 68 -7.75 2.93 6.37
C GLU A 68 -8.07 3.20 4.90
N VAL A 69 -7.14 2.84 4.02
CA VAL A 69 -7.40 2.75 2.58
C VAL A 69 -7.24 1.30 2.15
N THR A 70 -8.26 0.79 1.49
CA THR A 70 -8.28 -0.56 0.93
C THR A 70 -8.45 -0.48 -0.58
N ASP A 71 -7.49 -1.06 -1.30
CA ASP A 71 -7.55 -1.25 -2.75
C ASP A 71 -7.74 -2.74 -3.05
N SER A 72 -8.78 -3.09 -3.82
CA SER A 72 -9.12 -4.48 -4.13
C SER A 72 -8.97 -4.72 -5.63
N TYR A 73 -8.20 -5.74 -6.01
CA TYR A 73 -7.98 -6.09 -7.42
C TYR A 73 -7.95 -7.59 -7.64
N TYR A 74 -8.31 -8.03 -8.84
CA TYR A 74 -8.23 -9.43 -9.22
C TYR A 74 -6.81 -9.82 -9.65
N SER A 75 -6.36 -10.99 -9.20
CA SER A 75 -5.10 -11.61 -9.60
C SER A 75 -5.34 -13.04 -10.10
N PHE A 76 -4.95 -13.31 -11.36
CA PHE A 76 -5.05 -14.65 -11.92
C PHE A 76 -4.07 -15.63 -11.25
N THR A 77 -2.86 -15.14 -10.92
CA THR A 77 -1.84 -15.89 -10.19
C THR A 77 -1.54 -15.20 -8.85
N PRO A 78 -1.16 -15.94 -7.79
CA PRO A 78 -0.80 -15.34 -6.51
C PRO A 78 0.39 -14.39 -6.64
N THR A 79 0.25 -13.16 -6.14
CA THR A 79 1.34 -12.17 -6.16
C THR A 79 2.24 -12.23 -4.93
N GLY A 80 1.85 -13.00 -3.92
CA GLY A 80 2.42 -12.96 -2.57
C GLY A 80 1.68 -12.04 -1.61
N ASN A 81 0.61 -11.37 -2.05
CA ASN A 81 -0.27 -10.61 -1.16
C ASN A 81 -0.93 -11.52 -0.12
N ARG A 82 -0.74 -11.19 1.16
CA ARG A 82 -1.27 -11.95 2.31
C ARG A 82 -2.79 -11.89 2.43
N ASN A 83 -3.43 -10.90 1.82
CA ASN A 83 -4.87 -10.70 1.82
C ASN A 83 -5.54 -11.25 0.54
N ARG A 84 -4.93 -12.22 -0.14
CA ARG A 84 -5.53 -12.90 -1.29
C ARG A 84 -6.62 -13.86 -0.86
N ASN A 85 -7.82 -13.72 -1.42
CA ASN A 85 -8.85 -14.74 -1.35
C ASN A 85 -8.50 -15.89 -2.32
N PRO A 86 -8.26 -17.12 -1.81
CA PRO A 86 -7.83 -18.23 -2.65
C PRO A 86 -8.93 -18.73 -3.60
N LEU A 87 -10.21 -18.53 -3.25
CA LEU A 87 -11.35 -18.98 -4.04
C LEU A 87 -11.65 -18.01 -5.21
N THR A 88 -11.62 -16.71 -4.95
CA THR A 88 -12.01 -15.70 -5.95
C THR A 88 -10.82 -15.08 -6.69
N GLY A 89 -9.60 -15.25 -6.18
CA GLY A 89 -8.41 -14.58 -6.71
C GLY A 89 -8.34 -13.08 -6.46
N MET A 90 -9.27 -12.53 -5.68
CA MET A 90 -9.25 -11.14 -5.25
C MET A 90 -8.13 -10.92 -4.22
N GLU A 91 -7.34 -9.88 -4.43
CA GLU A 91 -6.30 -9.41 -3.51
C GLU A 91 -6.66 -8.03 -2.97
N GLN A 92 -6.24 -7.74 -1.74
CA GLN A 92 -6.48 -6.47 -1.08
C GLN A 92 -5.17 -5.86 -0.57
N ASN A 93 -4.88 -4.65 -1.01
CA ASN A 93 -3.86 -3.81 -0.38
C ASN A 93 -4.55 -2.99 0.70
N ILE A 94 -4.18 -3.20 1.96
CA ILE A 94 -4.74 -2.49 3.11
C ILE A 94 -3.62 -1.67 3.72
N GLN A 95 -3.83 -0.36 3.86
CA GLN A 95 -2.86 0.56 4.44
C GLN A 95 -3.54 1.48 5.44
N TRP A 96 -2.90 1.71 6.58
CA TRP A 96 -3.38 2.60 7.63
C TRP A 96 -2.56 3.89 7.65
N PHE A 97 -3.24 5.01 7.86
CA PHE A 97 -2.71 6.37 7.88
C PHE A 97 -3.12 7.05 9.18
N TYR A 98 -2.15 7.59 9.90
CA TYR A 98 -2.31 8.15 11.23
C TYR A 98 -2.13 9.66 11.17
N PHE A 99 -3.14 10.37 11.65
CA PHE A 99 -3.16 11.82 11.68
C PHE A 99 -3.05 12.31 13.12
N TYR A 100 -2.24 13.33 13.35
CA TYR A 100 -2.20 14.07 14.61
C TYR A 100 -2.56 15.52 14.30
N ASN A 101 -3.60 16.05 14.94
CA ASN A 101 -4.12 17.40 14.68
C ASN A 101 -4.27 17.68 13.17
N GLU A 102 -4.94 16.76 12.47
CA GLU A 102 -5.21 16.82 11.03
C GLU A 102 -3.99 16.69 10.11
N GLN A 103 -2.78 16.43 10.62
CA GLN A 103 -1.58 16.23 9.83
C GLN A 103 -1.14 14.77 9.84
N LEU A 104 -0.82 14.23 8.68
CA LEU A 104 -0.32 12.86 8.54
C LEU A 104 1.04 12.76 9.26
N VAL A 105 1.12 11.94 10.29
CA VAL A 105 2.37 11.74 11.03
C VAL A 105 3.02 10.40 10.72
N GLN A 106 2.25 9.46 10.16
CA GLN A 106 2.72 8.11 9.88
C GLN A 106 1.75 7.31 8.99
N TYR A 107 2.25 6.31 8.29
CA TYR A 107 1.43 5.29 7.61
C TYR A 107 2.16 3.94 7.51
N GLY A 108 1.42 2.83 7.50
CA GLY A 108 1.98 1.45 7.49
C GLY A 108 0.92 0.38 7.19
N ASN A 109 1.34 -0.88 7.08
CA ASN A 109 0.38 -1.99 7.03
C ASN A 109 -0.35 -2.11 8.37
N PRO A 110 -1.52 -2.78 8.40
CA PRO A 110 -2.14 -3.17 9.65
C PRO A 110 -1.14 -3.95 10.53
N ASN A 111 -1.01 -3.54 11.79
CA ASN A 111 -0.11 -4.12 12.80
C ASN A 111 1.40 -3.85 12.61
N ASP A 112 1.81 -3.00 11.66
CA ASP A 112 3.20 -2.50 11.63
C ASP A 112 3.52 -1.62 12.85
N TRP A 113 2.50 -1.22 13.61
CA TRP A 113 2.59 -0.31 14.73
C TRP A 113 2.28 -1.01 16.05
N PRO A 114 2.96 -0.61 17.15
CA PRO A 114 2.62 -1.10 18.48
C PRO A 114 1.16 -0.77 18.80
N ALA A 115 0.55 -1.56 19.68
CA ALA A 115 -0.84 -1.38 20.11
C ALA A 115 -1.16 0.02 20.65
N GLU A 116 -0.12 0.76 21.03
CA GLU A 116 -0.16 2.14 21.54
C GLU A 116 0.63 3.07 20.60
N PRO A 117 0.08 3.38 19.40
CA PRO A 117 0.74 4.28 18.43
C PRO A 117 0.88 5.72 18.95
N ASP A 118 0.07 6.07 19.95
CA ASP A 118 0.11 7.32 20.71
C ASP A 118 1.41 7.54 21.47
N LYS A 119 2.02 6.49 22.01
CA LYS A 119 3.33 6.59 22.68
C LYS A 119 4.43 7.06 21.73
N ILE A 120 4.37 6.72 20.44
CA ILE A 120 5.36 7.16 19.43
C ILE A 120 5.16 8.66 19.12
N ILE A 121 3.91 9.11 19.03
CA ILE A 121 3.57 10.51 18.73
C ILE A 121 4.00 11.40 19.90
N GLU A 122 3.73 11.00 21.14
CA GLU A 122 4.19 11.73 22.32
C GLU A 122 5.72 11.86 22.40
N ILE A 123 6.48 10.81 22.06
CA ILE A 123 7.96 10.85 22.08
C ILE A 123 8.52 11.82 21.03
N ARG A 124 7.91 11.92 19.84
CA ARG A 124 8.39 12.84 18.78
C ARG A 124 8.11 14.32 19.07
N HIS A 125 7.17 14.62 19.95
CA HIS A 125 6.72 15.99 20.23
C HIS A 125 7.01 16.45 21.67
N ARG A 126 7.93 15.76 22.37
CA ARG A 126 8.50 16.18 23.67
C ARG A 126 9.73 17.05 23.51
#